data_AF-A0A953G6L0-F1
#
_entry.id   AF-A0A953G6L0-F1
#
_cell.length_a   1.000
_cell.length_b   1.000
_cell.length_c   1.000
_cell.angle_alpha   90.00
_cell.angle_beta   90.00
_cell.angle_gamma   90.00
#
_symmetry.space_group_name_H-M   'P 1'
#
loop_
_entity.id
_entity.type
_entity.pdbx_description
1 polymer ?
#
loop_
_entity_poly.entity_id
_entity_poly.type
_entity_poly.pdbx_seq_one_letter_code
_entity_poly.pdbx_strand_id
1 'polypeptide(L)' 'PHTALKIASDQWNRPYSRELGAFPAPWTREFKFWPAVARIDAAYGDRNLICTCPPLESYAK' A
#
# COMPACT_ATOMS: atom_id res chain seq x y z
N PRO A 1 2.67 4.23 3.33
CA PRO A 1 3.50 3.80 2.18
C PRO A 1 2.67 3.89 0.89
N HIS A 2 3.33 4.11 -0.26
CA HIS A 2 2.67 4.11 -1.56
C HIS A 2 3.02 2.80 -2.29
N THR A 3 2.00 1.98 -2.55
CA THR A 3 2.14 0.72 -3.28
C THR A 3 2.28 0.97 -4.78
N ALA A 4 2.85 0.02 -5.52
CA ALA A 4 2.96 0.10 -6.97
C ALA A 4 1.58 0.32 -7.63
N LEU A 5 0.55 -0.43 -7.18
CA LEU A 5 -0.83 -0.29 -7.65
C LEU A 5 -1.39 1.12 -7.42
N LYS A 6 -1.09 1.74 -6.27
CA LYS A 6 -1.59 3.10 -5.99
C LYS A 6 -0.89 4.15 -6.83
N ILE A 7 0.39 3.96 -7.14
CA ILE A 7 1.15 4.84 -8.03
C ILE A 7 0.67 4.70 -9.48
N ALA A 8 0.41 3.47 -9.94
CA ALA A 8 -0.03 3.16 -11.31
C ALA A 8 -1.52 3.49 -11.58
N SER A 9 -2.31 3.80 -10.56
CA SER A 9 -3.72 4.16 -10.72
C SER A 9 -3.91 5.44 -11.53
N ASP A 10 -4.89 5.47 -12.42
CA ASP A 10 -5.29 6.66 -13.19
C ASP A 10 -5.70 7.84 -12.31
N GLN A 11 -6.26 7.55 -11.13
CA GLN A 11 -6.73 8.56 -10.18
C GLN A 11 -5.67 8.88 -9.12
N TRP A 12 -5.26 10.15 -9.09
CA TRP A 12 -4.28 10.66 -8.14
C TRP A 12 -4.76 11.94 -7.46
N ASN A 13 -5.54 11.78 -6.38
CA ASN A 13 -6.06 12.88 -5.57
C ASN A 13 -5.15 13.15 -4.37
N ARG A 14 -3.96 13.70 -4.63
CA ARG A 14 -3.01 14.13 -3.58
C ARG A 14 -2.36 15.44 -3.99
N PRO A 15 -2.02 16.34 -3.05
CA PRO A 15 -1.43 17.65 -3.35
C PRO A 15 0.08 17.57 -3.70
N TYR A 16 0.56 16.43 -4.17
CA TYR A 16 1.94 16.19 -4.58
C TYR A 16 1.96 15.18 -5.72
N SER A 17 3.04 15.12 -6.50
CA SER A 17 3.10 14.22 -7.67
C SER A 17 3.25 12.74 -7.30
N ARG A 18 2.88 11.85 -8.24
CA ARG A 18 3.17 10.41 -8.14
C ARG A 18 4.66 10.14 -7.95
N GLU A 19 5.48 10.90 -8.67
CA GLU A 19 6.94 10.80 -8.62
C GLU A 19 7.48 11.14 -7.23
N LEU A 20 7.01 12.21 -6.57
CA LEU A 20 7.42 12.50 -5.20
C LEU A 20 6.98 11.40 -4.23
N GLY A 21 5.80 10.82 -4.44
CA GLY A 21 5.29 9.70 -3.63
C GLY A 21 6.07 8.39 -3.80
N ALA A 22 6.56 8.11 -5.01
CA ALA A 22 7.29 6.90 -5.32
C ALA A 22 8.82 7.04 -5.16
N PHE A 23 9.37 8.19 -5.51
CA PHE A 23 10.82 8.41 -5.66
C PHE A 23 11.30 9.68 -4.92
N PRO A 24 11.14 9.75 -3.59
CA PRO A 24 11.52 10.95 -2.83
C PRO A 24 13.03 11.17 -2.71
N ALA A 25 13.86 10.17 -3.05
CA ALA A 25 15.32 10.25 -3.00
C ALA A 25 15.98 9.57 -4.20
N PRO A 26 17.18 10.00 -4.65
CA PRO A 26 17.79 9.50 -5.89
C PRO A 26 17.95 7.97 -5.95
N TRP A 27 18.45 7.35 -4.88
CA TRP A 27 18.67 5.90 -4.80
C TRP A 27 17.39 5.06 -4.96
N THR A 28 16.22 5.63 -4.68
CA THR A 28 14.94 4.93 -4.85
C THR A 28 14.57 4.72 -6.33
N ARG A 29 15.23 5.43 -7.26
CA ARG A 29 15.12 5.20 -8.71
C ARG A 29 16.03 4.08 -9.21
N GLU A 30 17.20 3.93 -8.59
CA GLU A 30 18.17 2.88 -8.93
C GLU A 30 17.64 1.52 -8.48
N PHE A 31 17.19 1.44 -7.23
CA PHE A 31 16.58 0.24 -6.67
C PHE A 31 15.33 0.57 -5.87
N LYS A 32 14.18 0.24 -6.46
CA LYS A 32 12.88 0.53 -5.86
C LYS A 32 12.35 -0.67 -5.08
N PHE A 33 12.44 -0.60 -3.75
CA PHE A 33 11.65 -1.49 -2.91
C PHE A 33 10.19 -1.01 -2.85
N TRP A 34 9.27 -1.88 -3.24
CA TRP A 34 7.84 -1.58 -3.25
C TRP A 34 7.16 -2.08 -1.98
N PRO A 35 6.44 -1.21 -1.26
CA PRO A 35 5.53 -1.65 -0.21
C PRO A 35 4.42 -2.53 -0.79
N ALA A 36 4.22 -3.72 -0.21
CA ALA A 36 3.20 -4.67 -0.66
C ALA A 36 1.76 -4.17 -0.39
N VAL A 37 1.57 -3.48 0.75
CA VAL A 37 0.26 -2.95 1.18
C VAL A 37 0.35 -1.49 1.59
N ALA A 38 -0.82 -0.83 1.64
CA ALA A 38 -0.95 0.52 2.15
C ALA A 38 -0.76 0.56 3.68
N ARG A 39 -0.98 1.73 4.30
CA ARG A 39 -0.98 1.82 5.77
C ARG A 39 -2.07 0.91 6.34
N ILE A 40 -1.70 0.06 7.30
CA ILE A 40 -2.60 -0.86 8.00
C ILE A 40 -3.51 -0.07 8.96
N ASP A 41 -4.77 -0.47 9.05
CA ASP A 41 -5.71 0.02 10.06
C ASP A 41 -5.56 -0.79 11.35
N ALA A 42 -4.83 -0.23 12.31
CA ALA A 42 -4.57 -0.89 13.59
C ALA A 42 -5.84 -0.98 14.47
N ALA A 43 -6.64 0.09 14.51
CA ALA A 43 -7.80 0.16 15.39
C ALA A 43 -8.93 -0.78 14.94
N TYR A 44 -9.05 -1.05 13.63
CA TYR A 44 -9.93 -2.10 13.14
C TYR A 44 -9.44 -3.49 13.59
N GLY A 45 -8.14 -3.75 13.48
CA GLY A 45 -7.53 -5.02 13.91
C GLY A 45 -7.76 -5.32 15.39
N ASP A 46 -7.56 -4.32 16.26
CA ASP A 46 -7.77 -4.49 17.71
C ASP A 46 -9.24 -4.77 18.07
N ARG A 47 -10.19 -4.21 17.30
CA ARG A 47 -11.63 -4.42 17.51
C ARG A 47 -12.17 -5.71 16.87
N ASN A 48 -11.47 -6.26 15.88
CA ASN A 48 -11.89 -7.43 15.09
C ASN A 48 -10.77 -8.47 15.08
N LEU A 49 -10.52 -9.08 16.24
CA LEU A 49 -9.41 -10.01 16.42
C LEU A 49 -9.62 -11.30 15.60
N ILE A 50 -8.85 -11.44 14.52
CA ILE A 50 -8.73 -12.66 13.72
C ILE A 50 -7.27 -13.12 13.80
N CYS A 51 -7.03 -14.21 14.53
CA CYS A 51 -5.70 -14.76 14.78
C CYS A 51 -5.46 -16.11 14.09
N THR A 52 -6.36 -16.52 13.20
CA THR A 52 -6.26 -17.72 12.37
C THR A 52 -6.48 -17.33 10.91
N CYS A 53 -6.06 -18.20 9.99
CA CYS A 53 -6.30 -17.93 8.57
C CYS A 53 -7.81 -17.96 8.30
N PRO A 54 -8.40 -16.90 7.72
CA PRO A 54 -9.78 -16.96 7.25
C PRO A 54 -9.92 -17.96 6.08
N PRO A 55 -11.17 -18.36 5.73
CA PRO A 55 -11.42 -19.26 4.60
C PRO A 55 -10.82 -18.73 3.29
N LEU A 56 -10.45 -19.62 2.37
CA LEU A 56 -9.79 -19.24 1.11
C LEU A 56 -10.65 -18.28 0.27
N GLU A 57 -11.96 -18.43 0.36
CA GLU A 57 -12.96 -17.61 -0.30
C GLU A 57 -12.86 -16.13 0.11
N SER A 58 -12.38 -15.85 1.33
CA SER A 58 -12.19 -14.47 1.81
C SER A 58 -11.07 -13.71 1.10
N TYR A 59 -10.15 -14.42 0.43
CA TYR A 59 -9.04 -13.83 -0.32
C TYR A 59 -9.37 -13.63 -1.80
N ALA A 60 -10.51 -14.15 -2.28
CA ALA A 60 -10.96 -13.90 -3.64
C ALA A 60 -11.30 -12.41 -3.80
N LYS A 61 -10.74 -11.79 -4.84
CA LYS A 61 -10.95 -10.36 -5.16
C LYS A 61 -12.17 -10.14 -6.03
#